data_AF-A0A4U9J1D1-F1
#
_entry.id   AF-A0A4U9J1D1-F1
#
_cell.length_a   1.000
_cell.length_b   1.000
_cell.length_c   1.000
_cell.angle_alpha   90.00
_cell.angle_beta   90.00
_cell.angle_gamma   90.00
#
_symmetry.space_group_name_H-M   'P 1'
#
loop_
_entity.id
_entity.type
_entity.pdbx_description
1 polymer ?
#
loop_
_entity_poly.entity_id
_entity_poly.type
_entity_poly.pdbx_seq_one_letter_code
_entity_poly.pdbx_strand_id
1 'polypeptide(L)'
;MNPEELKQDAIDAVEQHGIVFIDEIDKICKRGESSGPDVSREGVQRDLLPLVEGCTVSTKHGMVKTDHILFIASGAFQVAKPSDLIPELQGRLPIRVELQAADH
;
A
#
# COMPACT_ATOMS: atom_id res chain seq x y z
N MET A 1 31.20 13.49 3.47
CA MET A 1 29.73 13.63 3.47
C MET A 1 29.30 13.83 4.91
N ASN A 2 28.60 14.92 5.21
CA ASN A 2 28.09 15.19 6.55
C ASN A 2 26.96 14.19 6.87
N PRO A 3 26.90 13.57 8.07
CA PRO A 3 25.80 12.70 8.45
C PRO A 3 24.41 13.33 8.30
N GLU A 4 24.28 14.64 8.49
CA GLU A 4 23.01 15.34 8.30
C GLU A 4 22.61 15.46 6.82
N GLU A 5 23.58 15.73 5.93
CA GLU A 5 23.35 15.72 4.47
C GLU A 5 22.92 14.33 4.00
N LEU A 6 23.58 13.28 4.50
CA LEU A 6 23.22 11.90 4.15
C LEU A 6 21.80 11.52 4.59
N LYS A 7 21.36 11.98 5.77
CA LYS A 7 19.97 11.76 6.22
C LYS A 7 18.98 12.49 5.31
N GLN A 8 19.30 13.74 4.95
CA GLN A 8 18.44 14.52 4.06
C GLN A 8 18.32 13.85 2.69
N ASP A 9 19.44 13.44 2.09
CA ASP A 9 19.45 12.73 0.80
C ASP A 9 18.64 11.43 0.86
N ALA A 10 18.71 10.70 1.98
CA ALA A 10 17.93 9.47 2.17
C ALA A 10 16.43 9.75 2.32
N ILE A 11 16.05 10.80 3.05
CA ILE A 11 14.65 11.24 3.15
C ILE A 11 14.15 11.64 1.77
N ASP A 12 14.87 12.51 1.07
CA ASP A 12 14.50 13.00 -0.26
C ASP A 12 14.36 11.84 -1.26
N ALA A 13 15.24 10.84 -1.20
CA ALA A 13 15.14 9.65 -2.04
C ALA A 13 13.86 8.84 -1.77
N VAL A 14 13.46 8.69 -0.51
CA VAL A 14 12.21 7.99 -0.16
C VAL A 14 11.00 8.82 -0.56
N GLU A 15 10.99 10.12 -0.26
CA GLU A 15 9.87 11.00 -0.58
C GLU A 15 9.64 11.09 -2.10
N GLN A 16 10.70 11.22 -2.91
CA GLN A 16 10.57 11.47 -4.36
C GLN A 16 10.61 10.20 -5.22
N HIS A 17 11.23 9.13 -4.74
CA HIS A 17 11.50 7.92 -5.55
C HIS A 17 11.15 6.62 -4.81
N GLY A 18 10.54 6.71 -3.63
CA GLY A 18 10.13 5.53 -2.87
C GLY A 18 9.14 4.67 -3.63
N ILE A 19 9.35 3.35 -3.58
CA ILE A 19 8.41 2.36 -4.09
C ILE A 19 8.06 1.41 -2.96
N VAL A 20 6.77 1.22 -2.71
CA VAL A 20 6.24 0.26 -1.74
C VAL A 20 5.46 -0.80 -2.49
N PHE A 21 5.86 -2.06 -2.32
CA PHE A 21 5.15 -3.22 -2.85
C PHE A 21 4.34 -3.88 -1.72
N ILE A 22 3.01 -3.91 -1.87
CA ILE A 22 2.07 -4.55 -0.93
C ILE A 22 1.62 -5.86 -1.55
N ASP A 23 2.17 -6.97 -1.07
CA ASP A 23 1.78 -8.29 -1.55
C ASP A 23 0.50 -8.81 -0.86
N GLU A 24 -0.17 -9.74 -1.54
CA GLU A 24 -1.37 -10.43 -1.03
C GLU A 24 -2.47 -9.51 -0.50
N ILE A 25 -2.69 -8.34 -1.13
CA ILE A 25 -3.73 -7.37 -0.73
C ILE A 25 -5.15 -7.97 -0.82
N ASP A 26 -5.33 -9.02 -1.61
CA ASP A 26 -6.59 -9.76 -1.72
C ASP A 26 -6.95 -10.53 -0.43
N LYS A 27 -5.97 -10.82 0.46
CA LYS A 27 -6.22 -11.50 1.75
C LYS A 27 -6.92 -10.62 2.78
N ILE A 28 -6.83 -9.30 2.63
CA ILE A 28 -7.50 -8.32 3.50
C ILE A 28 -8.83 -7.81 2.93
N CYS A 29 -9.28 -8.35 1.80
CA CYS A 29 -10.62 -8.12 1.27
C CYS A 29 -11.69 -8.88 2.09
N LYS A 30 -12.93 -8.37 2.08
CA LYS A 30 -14.09 -9.07 2.65
C LYS A 30 -14.31 -10.40 1.90
N ARG A 31 -14.48 -11.50 2.63
CA ARG A 31 -15.00 -12.75 2.06
C ARG A 31 -16.51 -12.77 2.25
N GLY A 32 -17.27 -13.10 1.20
CA GLY A 32 -18.72 -13.18 1.29
C GLY A 32 -19.24 -14.05 2.44
N GLU A 33 -20.33 -13.58 3.06
CA GLU A 33 -21.25 -14.24 4.02
C GLU A 33 -20.73 -14.82 5.34
N SER A 34 -19.42 -14.89 5.60
CA SER A 34 -18.94 -15.39 6.90
C SER A 34 -18.92 -14.26 7.94
N SER A 35 -19.91 -14.21 8.84
CA SER A 35 -19.93 -13.37 10.07
C SER A 35 -18.85 -13.80 11.09
N GLY A 36 -17.58 -13.78 10.68
CA GLY A 36 -16.38 -13.97 11.50
C GLY A 36 -15.66 -12.63 11.74
N PRO A 37 -14.38 -12.59 12.16
CA PRO A 37 -13.66 -11.39 12.57
C PRO A 37 -13.33 -10.43 11.40
N ASP A 38 -14.35 -9.94 10.70
CA ASP A 38 -14.26 -9.06 9.53
C ASP A 38 -13.69 -7.67 9.88
N VAL A 39 -13.86 -7.23 11.13
CA VAL A 39 -13.35 -5.94 11.63
C VAL A 39 -11.83 -5.84 11.46
N SER A 40 -11.11 -6.96 11.58
CA SER A 40 -9.65 -6.96 11.50
C SER A 40 -9.13 -6.71 10.08
N ARG A 41 -9.86 -7.08 9.03
CA ARG A 41 -9.35 -7.01 7.64
C ARG A 41 -9.59 -5.64 7.03
N GLU A 42 -10.78 -5.09 7.23
CA GLU A 42 -11.04 -3.68 6.86
C GLU A 42 -10.21 -2.72 7.70
N GLY A 43 -9.95 -3.06 8.97
CA GLY A 43 -9.02 -2.30 9.82
C GLY A 43 -7.65 -2.13 9.17
N VAL A 44 -7.06 -3.22 8.66
CA VAL A 44 -5.77 -3.14 7.94
C VAL A 44 -5.86 -2.25 6.71
N GLN A 45 -6.94 -2.33 5.93
CA GLN A 45 -7.12 -1.43 4.79
C GLN A 45 -7.22 0.04 5.21
N ARG A 46 -7.94 0.33 6.30
CA ARG A 46 -8.06 1.69 6.86
C ARG A 46 -6.74 2.22 7.41
N ASP A 47 -5.95 1.36 8.03
CA ASP A 47 -4.62 1.71 8.55
C ASP A 47 -3.61 1.98 7.41
N LEU A 48 -3.82 1.38 6.23
CA LEU A 48 -3.03 1.67 5.03
C LEU A 48 -3.41 3.01 4.37
N LEU A 49 -4.64 3.51 4.56
CA LEU A 49 -5.12 4.73 3.88
C LEU A 49 -4.17 5.93 4.10
N PRO A 50 -3.76 6.29 5.32
CA PRO A 50 -2.87 7.44 5.52
C PRO A 50 -1.59 7.37 4.68
N LEU A 51 -1.03 6.18 4.48
CA LEU A 51 0.20 6.01 3.70
C LEU A 51 -0.04 6.27 2.21
N VAL A 52 -1.12 5.73 1.64
CA VAL A 52 -1.45 5.88 0.22
C VAL A 52 -2.11 7.22 -0.12
N GLU A 53 -2.71 7.89 0.87
CA GLU A 53 -3.32 9.21 0.72
C GLU A 53 -2.31 10.35 0.87
N GLY A 54 -1.18 10.09 1.53
CA GLY A 54 -0.18 11.08 1.90
C GLY A 54 -0.25 11.40 3.39
N CYS A 55 0.78 11.01 4.13
CA CYS A 55 0.95 11.38 5.54
C CYS A 55 2.42 11.62 5.86
N THR A 56 2.70 12.13 7.06
CA THR A 56 4.06 12.27 7.56
C THR A 56 4.34 11.22 8.62
N VAL A 57 5.37 10.40 8.41
CA VAL A 57 5.81 9.33 9.31
C VAL A 57 7.14 9.71 9.95
N SER A 58 7.25 9.51 11.27
CA SER A 58 8.50 9.70 11.99
C SER A 58 9.40 8.46 11.87
N THR A 59 10.65 8.67 11.49
CA THR A 59 11.67 7.61 11.40
C THR A 59 12.90 8.01 12.22
N LYS A 60 13.83 7.06 12.42
CA LYS A 60 15.13 7.34 13.05
C LYS A 60 16.01 8.33 12.26
N HIS A 61 15.67 8.59 10.98
CA HIS A 61 16.42 9.49 10.10
C HIS A 61 15.79 10.88 9.99
N GLY A 62 14.53 11.04 10.43
CA GLY A 62 13.75 12.27 10.31
C GLY A 62 12.31 11.97 9.92
N MET A 63 11.56 13.04 9.62
CA MET A 63 10.19 12.94 9.13
C MET A 63 10.19 12.62 7.64
N VAL A 64 9.31 11.73 7.20
CA VAL A 64 9.15 11.33 5.79
C VAL A 64 7.70 11.53 5.38
N LYS A 65 7.47 12.24 4.27
CA LYS A 65 6.17 12.40 3.62
C LYS A 65 5.93 11.32 2.58
N THR A 66 4.74 10.73 2.57
CA THR A 66 4.42 9.62 1.66
C THR A 66 3.73 10.06 0.37
N ASP A 67 3.47 11.35 0.18
CA ASP A 67 2.67 11.95 -0.90
C ASP A 67 3.07 11.53 -2.32
N HIS A 68 4.36 11.24 -2.55
CA HIS A 68 4.91 10.89 -3.86
C HIS A 68 5.50 9.47 -3.93
N ILE A 69 5.27 8.65 -2.90
CA ILE A 69 5.67 7.24 -2.91
C ILE A 69 4.77 6.47 -3.88
N LEU A 70 5.38 5.69 -4.78
CA LEU A 70 4.65 4.79 -5.65
C LEU A 70 4.25 3.52 -4.88
N PHE A 71 2.95 3.27 -4.77
CA PHE A 71 2.42 2.03 -4.22
C PHE A 71 2.03 1.05 -5.32
N ILE A 72 2.52 -0.18 -5.23
CA ILE A 72 2.16 -1.29 -6.11
C ILE A 72 1.56 -2.37 -5.21
N ALA A 73 0.29 -2.69 -5.42
CA ALA A 73 -0.38 -3.75 -4.69
C ALA A 73 -0.60 -4.96 -5.61
N SER A 74 -0.26 -6.16 -5.13
CA SER A 74 -0.52 -7.43 -5.81
C SER A 74 -1.48 -8.30 -5.02
N GLY A 75 -2.18 -9.17 -5.74
CA GLY A 75 -3.05 -10.18 -5.18
C GLY A 75 -3.43 -11.18 -6.25
N ALA A 76 -3.66 -12.43 -5.86
CA ALA A 76 -4.11 -13.46 -6.79
C ALA A 76 -5.60 -13.30 -7.15
N PHE A 77 -6.38 -12.67 -6.26
CA PHE A 77 -7.81 -12.36 -6.45
C PHE A 77 -8.65 -13.59 -6.89
N GLN A 78 -8.31 -14.77 -6.35
CA GLN A 78 -9.01 -16.02 -6.67
C GLN A 78 -10.39 -16.11 -6.02
N VAL A 79 -10.52 -15.57 -4.80
CA VAL A 79 -11.74 -15.65 -3.96
C VAL A 79 -12.31 -14.29 -3.59
N ALA A 80 -11.58 -13.22 -3.91
CA ALA A 80 -11.95 -11.83 -3.71
C ALA A 80 -11.75 -11.09 -5.03
N LYS A 81 -12.41 -9.95 -5.20
CA LYS A 81 -12.26 -9.07 -6.35
C LYS A 81 -11.66 -7.74 -5.89
N PRO A 82 -11.00 -6.98 -6.77
CA PRO A 82 -10.58 -5.61 -6.44
C PRO A 82 -11.72 -4.69 -5.96
N SER A 83 -12.96 -4.97 -6.36
CA SER A 83 -14.16 -4.28 -5.87
C SER A 83 -14.51 -4.54 -4.40
N ASP A 84 -13.90 -5.57 -3.78
CA ASP A 84 -14.14 -5.96 -2.39
C ASP A 84 -13.19 -5.22 -1.41
N LEU A 85 -12.25 -4.42 -1.94
CA LEU A 85 -11.52 -3.43 -1.17
C LEU A 85 -12.45 -2.30 -0.74
N ILE A 86 -12.11 -1.58 0.33
CA ILE A 86 -12.87 -0.40 0.74
C ILE A 86 -12.84 0.67 -0.36
N PRO A 87 -13.94 1.43 -0.58
CA PRO A 87 -14.03 2.42 -1.66
C PRO A 87 -12.87 3.42 -1.68
N GLU A 88 -12.41 3.85 -0.50
CA GLU A 88 -11.31 4.78 -0.32
C GLU A 88 -10.00 4.24 -0.94
N LEU A 89 -9.69 2.97 -0.67
CA LEU A 89 -8.47 2.32 -1.17
C LEU A 89 -8.55 2.01 -2.66
N GLN A 90 -9.74 1.68 -3.18
CA GLN A 90 -9.97 1.53 -4.61
C GLN A 90 -9.66 2.83 -5.38
N GLY A 91 -10.02 3.98 -4.83
CA GLY A 91 -9.72 5.29 -5.42
C GLY A 91 -8.22 5.63 -5.47
N ARG A 92 -7.42 5.00 -4.62
CA ARG A 92 -5.96 5.15 -4.57
C ARG A 92 -5.19 4.11 -5.39
N LEU A 93 -5.88 3.13 -5.95
CA LEU A 93 -5.34 2.14 -6.89
C LEU A 93 -6.01 2.27 -8.27
N PRO A 94 -5.82 3.40 -8.98
CA PRO A 94 -6.51 3.68 -10.24
C PRO A 94 -5.99 2.84 -11.41
N ILE A 95 -4.72 2.46 -11.40
CA ILE A 95 -4.12 1.63 -12.44
C ILE A 95 -4.29 0.16 -12.04
N ARG A 96 -4.90 -0.62 -12.93
CA ARG A 96 -5.12 -2.06 -12.75
C ARG A 96 -4.49 -2.79 -13.92
N VAL A 97 -3.71 -3.82 -13.61
CA VAL A 97 -3.06 -4.69 -14.59
C VAL A 97 -3.24 -6.14 -14.14
N GLU A 98 -3.48 -7.02 -15.11
CA GLU A 98 -3.57 -8.47 -14.90
C GLU A 98 -2.36 -9.12 -15.57
N LEU A 99 -1.65 -9.95 -14.81
CA LEU A 99 -0.49 -10.70 -15.30
C LEU A 99 -0.94 -12.10 -15.72
N GLN A 100 -0.45 -12.57 -16.87
CA GLN A 100 -0.71 -13.92 -17.34
C GLN A 100 0.23 -14.92 -16.65
N ALA A 101 -0.23 -16.17 -16.52
CA ALA A 101 0.65 -17.27 -16.13
C ALA A 101 1.78 -17.39 -17.15
N ALA A 102 2.98 -17.74 -16.69
CA ALA A 102 4.09 -18.00 -17.60
C ALA A 102 3.80 -19.28 -18.40
N ASP A 103 4.00 -19.21 -19.71
CA ASP A 103 3.97 -20.41 -20.56
C ASP A 103 5.15 -21.31 -20.17
N HIS A 104 4.86 -22.52 -19.73
CA HIS A 104 5.83 -23.61 -19.56
C HIS A 104 5.33 -24.81 -20.35
#